data_AF-A0A9N9DR72-F1
#
_entry.id   AF-A0A9N9DR72-F1
#
_cell.length_a   1.000
_cell.length_b   1.000
_cell.length_c   1.000
_cell.angle_alpha   90.00
_cell.angle_beta   90.00
_cell.angle_gamma   90.00
#
_symmetry.space_group_name_H-M   'P 1'
#
loop_
_entity.id
_entity.type
_entity.pdbx_description
1 polymer ?
#
loop_
_entity_poly.entity_id
_entity_poly.type
_entity_poly.pdbx_seq_one_letter_code
_entity_poly.pdbx_strand_id
1 'polypeptide(L)'
;MPPTLTINSPIVNLPPELLAKFCSYLSPNDLFKLSKVCRKFYCYLSAPNSFSTQQIWKKSRLTFMGHVCKHCTIYWAFGVRCCSECFNEKTVTNIMDYPQELIDIMPFYNKYDDKYYWKEQLDLELNQYMSISHGRLSNLES
;
A
#
# COMPACT_ATOMS: atom_id res chain seq x y z
N MET A 1 34.95 -22.30 21.72
CA MET A 1 34.07 -21.11 21.80
C MET A 1 34.16 -20.38 20.48
N PRO A 2 33.07 -20.16 19.74
CA PRO A 2 33.14 -19.30 18.56
C PRO A 2 33.26 -17.84 19.03
N PRO A 3 34.00 -16.99 18.31
CA PRO A 3 34.04 -15.57 18.61
C PRO A 3 32.66 -14.98 18.32
N THR A 4 32.04 -14.39 19.34
CA THR A 4 30.92 -13.46 19.16
C THR A 4 31.45 -12.26 18.37
N LEU A 5 31.13 -12.19 17.08
CA LEU A 5 31.26 -10.99 16.29
C LEU A 5 30.30 -9.96 16.90
N THR A 6 30.79 -9.14 17.82
CA THR A 6 30.11 -7.91 18.23
C THR A 6 30.02 -7.05 16.99
N ILE A 7 28.84 -7.07 16.35
CA ILE A 7 28.49 -6.11 15.31
C ILE A 7 28.47 -4.75 16.01
N ASN A 8 29.62 -4.08 16.05
CA ASN A 8 29.76 -2.67 16.44
C ASN A 8 29.16 -1.81 15.33
N SER A 9 27.86 -1.97 15.07
CA SER A 9 27.17 -1.11 14.12
C SER A 9 26.94 0.24 14.80
N PRO A 10 27.47 1.35 14.24
CA PRO A 10 27.36 2.68 14.83
C PRO A 10 25.90 3.11 15.03
N ILE A 11 24.98 2.55 14.23
CA ILE A 11 23.54 2.77 14.33
C ILE A 11 22.95 2.24 15.65
N VAL A 12 23.53 1.18 16.23
CA VAL A 12 23.08 0.63 17.51
C VAL A 12 23.50 1.53 18.66
N ASN A 13 24.50 2.39 18.49
CA ASN A 13 24.99 3.31 19.53
C ASN A 13 24.45 4.74 19.38
N LEU A 14 23.52 4.97 18.45
CA LEU A 14 22.91 6.28 18.30
C LEU A 14 22.04 6.66 19.51
N PRO A 15 22.06 7.94 19.93
CA PRO A 15 21.10 8.47 20.88
C PRO A 15 19.66 8.18 20.43
N PRO A 16 18.75 7.80 21.35
CA PRO A 16 17.35 7.51 21.03
C PRO A 16 16.65 8.63 20.24
N GLU A 17 16.98 9.89 20.51
CA GLU A 17 16.39 11.06 19.87
C GLU A 17 16.72 11.14 18.37
N LEU A 18 17.98 10.86 18.03
CA LEU A 18 18.44 10.84 16.65
C LEU A 18 17.88 9.62 15.91
N LEU A 19 17.83 8.47 16.56
CA LEU A 19 17.18 7.29 16.01
C LEU A 19 15.69 7.56 15.72
N ALA A 20 14.96 8.18 16.64
CA ALA A 20 13.56 8.58 16.43
C ALA A 20 13.41 9.53 15.24
N LYS A 21 14.34 10.49 15.09
CA LYS A 21 14.34 11.42 13.96
C LYS A 21 14.47 10.68 12.63
N PHE A 22 15.42 9.75 12.50
CA PHE A 22 15.56 8.90 11.30
C PHE A 22 14.31 8.05 11.04
N CYS A 23 13.80 7.38 12.06
CA CYS A 23 12.59 6.57 11.97
C CYS A 23 11.36 7.39 11.50
N SER A 24 11.32 8.70 11.79
CA SER A 24 10.23 9.55 11.32
C SER A 24 10.22 9.82 9.81
N TYR A 25 11.31 9.52 9.11
CA TYR A 25 11.43 9.60 7.64
C TYR A 25 11.22 8.25 6.94
N LEU A 26 10.84 7.20 7.68
CA LEU A 26 10.60 5.86 7.13
C LEU A 26 9.11 5.57 7.01
N SER A 27 8.72 4.82 5.98
CA SER A 27 7.34 4.34 5.83
C SER A 27 6.99 3.32 6.93
N PRO A 28 5.69 3.11 7.24
CA PRO A 28 5.30 2.09 8.22
C PRO A 28 5.81 0.68 7.86
N ASN A 29 5.92 0.36 6.58
CA ASN A 29 6.44 -0.91 6.11
C ASN A 29 7.95 -1.04 6.38
N ASP A 30 8.72 0.03 6.14
CA ASP A 30 10.17 0.02 6.39
C ASP A 30 10.48 0.04 7.89
N LEU A 31 9.68 0.72 8.70
CA LEU A 31 9.75 0.63 10.16
C LEU A 31 9.47 -0.78 10.66
N PHE A 32 8.49 -1.47 10.07
CA PHE A 32 8.21 -2.86 10.40
C PHE A 32 9.39 -3.75 10.04
N LYS A 33 9.98 -3.61 8.85
CA LYS A 33 11.20 -4.33 8.45
C LYS A 33 12.36 -4.04 9.40
N LEU A 34 12.59 -2.78 9.74
CA LEU A 34 13.64 -2.34 10.66
C LEU A 34 13.50 -2.99 12.04
N SER A 35 12.26 -3.13 12.54
CA SER A 35 11.99 -3.82 13.81
C SER A 35 12.44 -5.28 13.83
N LYS A 36 12.61 -5.91 12.66
CA LYS A 36 13.06 -7.30 12.51
C LYS A 36 14.58 -7.44 12.36
N VAL A 37 15.32 -6.34 12.21
CA VAL A 37 16.77 -6.37 11.99
C VAL A 37 17.54 -6.76 13.26
N CYS A 38 17.17 -6.22 14.43
CA CYS A 38 17.83 -6.56 15.69
C CYS A 38 16.93 -6.36 16.91
N ARG A 39 17.30 -6.97 18.05
CA ARG A 39 16.55 -6.87 19.32
C ARG A 39 16.40 -5.43 19.80
N LYS A 40 17.41 -4.58 19.61
CA LYS A 40 17.36 -3.17 20.03
C LYS A 40 16.28 -2.40 19.27
N PHE A 41 16.23 -2.56 17.95
CA PHE A 41 15.19 -1.94 17.13
C PHE A 41 13.81 -2.50 17.41
N TYR A 42 13.70 -3.81 17.62
CA TYR A 42 12.46 -4.42 18.05
C TYR A 42 11.94 -3.77 19.34
N CYS A 43 12.77 -3.70 20.39
CA CYS A 43 12.38 -3.06 21.65
C CYS A 43 12.00 -1.59 21.48
N TYR A 44 12.72 -0.84 20.63
CA TYR A 44 12.46 0.58 20.40
C TYR A 44 11.20 0.84 19.57
N LEU A 45 10.93 0.02 18.55
CA LEU A 45 9.82 0.21 17.61
C LEU A 45 8.54 -0.54 18.03
N SER A 46 8.63 -1.49 18.95
CA SER A 46 7.50 -2.32 19.38
C SER A 46 7.10 -2.12 20.85
N ALA A 47 7.60 -1.07 21.52
CA ALA A 47 7.19 -0.71 22.88
C ALA A 47 5.84 0.05 22.89
N PRO A 48 4.71 -0.57 23.30
CA PRO A 48 3.39 0.04 23.20
C PRO A 48 3.20 1.24 24.13
N ASN A 49 3.89 1.25 25.29
CA ASN A 49 3.76 2.30 26.30
C ASN A 49 4.81 3.42 26.15
N SER A 50 5.67 3.34 25.13
CA SER A 50 6.70 4.34 24.88
C SER A 50 6.13 5.50 24.08
N PHE A 51 6.16 6.71 24.67
CA PHE A 51 5.72 7.93 23.99
C PHE A 51 6.48 8.15 22.67
N SER A 52 7.81 7.99 22.68
CA SER A 52 8.65 8.13 21.48
C SER A 52 8.26 7.14 20.39
N THR A 53 7.99 5.89 20.76
CA THR A 53 7.56 4.84 19.81
C THR A 53 6.22 5.21 19.18
N GLN A 54 5.24 5.64 19.98
CA GLN A 54 3.94 6.07 19.46
C GLN A 54 4.06 7.28 18.51
N GLN A 55 4.91 8.26 18.84
CA GLN A 55 5.15 9.43 17.98
C GLN A 55 5.80 9.05 16.65
N ILE A 56 6.76 8.11 16.64
CA ILE A 56 7.38 7.60 15.41
C ILE A 56 6.32 7.00 14.49
N TRP A 57 5.49 6.08 15.00
CA TRP A 57 4.44 5.45 14.19
C TRP A 57 3.36 6.44 13.76
N LYS A 58 2.96 7.37 14.63
CA LYS A 58 2.00 8.42 14.29
C LYS A 58 2.53 9.30 13.16
N LYS A 59 3.76 9.80 13.28
CA LYS A 59 4.38 10.67 12.27
C LYS A 59 4.60 9.94 10.95
N SER A 60 5.16 8.72 11.00
CA SER A 60 5.33 7.88 9.81
C SER A 60 4.01 7.63 9.09
N ARG A 61 2.94 7.27 9.81
CA ARG A 61 1.61 7.11 9.21
C ARG A 61 1.08 8.42 8.64
N LEU A 62 1.18 9.55 9.33
CA LEU A 62 0.73 10.84 8.79
C LEU A 62 1.51 11.28 7.55
N THR A 63 2.81 10.97 7.47
CA THR A 63 3.68 11.37 6.36
C THR A 63 3.53 10.46 5.15
N PHE A 64 3.39 9.14 5.35
CA PHE A 64 3.43 8.14 4.25
C PHE A 64 2.09 7.47 3.98
N MET A 65 1.14 7.52 4.92
CA MET A 65 -0.23 7.11 4.69
C MET A 65 -1.08 8.37 4.59
N GLY A 66 -1.18 8.88 3.35
CA GLY A 66 -1.87 10.13 3.02
C GLY A 66 -3.28 10.24 3.60
N HIS A 67 -3.92 9.12 3.95
CA HIS A 67 -5.13 9.08 4.77
C HIS A 67 -5.00 8.02 5.86
N VAL A 68 -4.89 8.43 7.13
CA VAL A 68 -5.19 7.54 8.27
C VAL A 68 -6.70 7.39 8.31
N CYS A 69 -7.18 6.42 7.56
CA CYS A 69 -8.58 6.06 7.45
C CYS A 69 -9.11 5.56 8.79
N LYS A 70 -9.72 6.45 9.58
CA LYS A 70 -10.32 6.10 10.89
C LYS A 70 -11.55 5.20 10.73
N HIS A 71 -12.24 5.31 9.61
CA HIS A 71 -13.38 4.47 9.22
C HIS A 71 -13.15 3.94 7.82
N CYS A 72 -12.79 2.66 7.75
CA CYS A 72 -12.40 1.99 6.53
C CYS A 72 -13.37 0.85 6.24
N THR A 73 -14.04 0.96 5.10
CA THR A 73 -14.94 -0.07 4.57
C THR A 73 -14.13 -1.07 3.75
N ILE A 74 -14.51 -2.34 3.82
CA ILE A 74 -13.97 -3.38 2.94
C ILE A 74 -14.86 -3.42 1.70
N TYR A 75 -14.29 -3.13 0.55
CA TYR A 75 -14.96 -3.22 -0.75
C TYR A 75 -14.60 -4.55 -1.39
N TRP A 76 -15.37 -5.58 -1.03
CA TRP A 76 -15.08 -6.97 -1.37
C TRP A 76 -14.91 -7.25 -2.86
N ALA A 77 -15.68 -6.56 -3.72
CA ALA A 77 -15.57 -6.67 -5.18
C ALA A 77 -14.14 -6.42 -5.70
N PHE A 78 -13.36 -5.60 -4.99
CA PHE A 78 -12.01 -5.20 -5.38
C PHE A 78 -10.91 -5.78 -4.47
N GLY A 79 -11.28 -6.44 -3.37
CA GLY A 79 -10.31 -6.89 -2.36
C GLY A 79 -9.59 -5.74 -1.64
N VAL A 80 -10.15 -4.53 -1.63
CA VAL A 80 -9.52 -3.33 -1.04
C VAL A 80 -10.22 -2.88 0.24
N ARG A 81 -9.45 -2.28 1.15
CA ARG A 81 -9.98 -1.61 2.35
C ARG A 81 -9.58 -0.15 2.34
N CYS A 82 -10.55 0.76 2.24
CA CYS A 82 -10.29 2.20 2.20
C CYS A 82 -11.47 3.03 2.77
N CYS A 83 -11.27 4.34 2.99
CA CYS A 83 -12.37 5.25 3.34
C CYS A 83 -13.18 5.62 2.10
N SER A 84 -14.33 6.26 2.31
CA SER A 84 -15.16 6.81 1.23
C SER A 84 -14.42 7.78 0.32
N GLU A 85 -13.51 8.59 0.87
CA GLU A 85 -12.73 9.57 0.10
C GLU A 85 -11.74 8.85 -0.84
N CYS A 86 -10.92 7.93 -0.32
CA CYS A 86 -10.04 7.10 -1.13
C CYS A 86 -10.82 6.26 -2.15
N PHE A 87 -11.99 5.73 -1.77
CA PHE A 87 -12.86 5.01 -2.69
C PHE A 87 -13.24 5.88 -3.89
N ASN A 88 -13.74 7.09 -3.65
CA ASN A 88 -14.14 8.00 -4.73
C ASN A 88 -12.94 8.42 -5.60
N GLU A 89 -11.75 8.61 -5.01
CA GLU A 89 -10.53 8.96 -5.76
C GLU A 89 -10.07 7.83 -6.70
N LYS A 90 -10.18 6.57 -6.22
CA LYS A 90 -9.66 5.38 -6.90
C LYS A 90 -10.68 4.64 -7.76
N THR A 91 -11.92 5.12 -7.82
CA THR A 91 -12.96 4.52 -8.66
C THR A 91 -13.37 5.42 -9.81
N VAL A 92 -13.95 4.80 -10.84
CA VAL A 92 -14.53 5.46 -12.01
C VAL A 92 -15.95 4.95 -12.22
N THR A 93 -16.85 5.82 -12.65
CA THR A 93 -18.23 5.50 -13.03
C THR A 93 -18.46 5.66 -14.54
N ASN A 94 -17.80 6.63 -15.16
CA ASN A 94 -17.83 6.82 -16.60
C ASN A 94 -16.91 5.79 -17.28
N ILE A 95 -17.53 4.81 -17.92
CA ILE A 95 -16.89 3.68 -18.60
C ILE A 95 -17.02 3.75 -20.13
N MET A 96 -17.44 4.89 -20.68
CA MET A 96 -17.65 5.06 -22.13
C MET A 96 -16.38 4.81 -22.96
N ASP A 97 -15.21 4.98 -22.36
CA ASP A 97 -13.92 4.84 -23.02
C ASP A 97 -13.39 3.39 -23.06
N TYR A 98 -14.16 2.42 -22.55
CA TYR A 98 -13.72 1.03 -22.38
C TYR A 98 -14.51 0.06 -23.27
N PRO A 99 -13.87 -1.03 -23.78
CA PRO A 99 -14.58 -2.08 -24.50
C PRO A 99 -15.69 -2.71 -23.67
N GLN A 100 -16.88 -2.90 -24.25
CA GLN A 100 -18.04 -3.42 -23.52
C GLN A 100 -17.80 -4.83 -22.99
N GLU A 101 -17.13 -5.68 -23.78
CA GLU A 101 -16.83 -7.06 -23.39
C GLU A 101 -15.91 -7.13 -22.17
N LEU A 102 -15.03 -6.14 -22.02
CA LEU A 102 -14.20 -6.00 -20.82
C LEU A 102 -15.07 -5.60 -19.64
N ILE A 103 -15.88 -4.55 -19.78
CA ILE A 103 -16.75 -4.05 -18.70
C ILE A 103 -17.69 -5.13 -18.17
N ASP A 104 -18.26 -5.95 -19.04
CA ASP A 104 -19.25 -6.97 -18.68
C ASP A 104 -18.71 -8.03 -17.71
N ILE A 105 -17.38 -8.24 -17.69
CA ILE A 105 -16.71 -9.19 -16.79
C ILE A 105 -16.02 -8.50 -15.60
N MET A 106 -15.94 -7.17 -15.59
CA MET A 106 -15.23 -6.44 -14.54
C MET A 106 -16.01 -6.44 -13.22
N PRO A 107 -15.33 -6.63 -12.07
CA PRO A 107 -15.98 -6.42 -10.79
C PRO A 107 -16.39 -4.95 -10.62
N PHE A 108 -17.53 -4.73 -9.97
CA PHE A 108 -18.04 -3.38 -9.67
C PHE A 108 -18.68 -3.31 -8.29
N TYR A 109 -18.86 -2.09 -7.81
CA TYR A 109 -19.58 -1.77 -6.58
C TYR A 109 -20.77 -0.87 -6.89
N ASN A 110 -21.97 -1.26 -6.44
CA ASN A 110 -23.19 -0.47 -6.61
C ASN A 110 -23.34 0.55 -5.47
N LYS A 111 -23.60 1.80 -5.82
CA LYS A 111 -23.91 2.87 -4.88
C LYS A 111 -24.87 3.86 -5.51
N TYR A 112 -26.08 3.97 -4.97
CA TYR A 112 -27.13 4.86 -5.48
C TYR A 112 -27.38 4.69 -6.99
N ASP A 113 -27.57 3.44 -7.42
CA ASP A 113 -27.78 3.04 -8.83
C ASP A 113 -26.59 3.24 -9.78
N ASP A 114 -25.51 3.89 -9.32
CA ASP A 114 -24.26 3.97 -10.07
C ASP A 114 -23.35 2.77 -9.81
N LYS A 115 -22.72 2.29 -10.89
CA LYS A 115 -21.65 1.29 -10.85
C LYS A 115 -20.30 1.98 -10.76
N TYR A 116 -19.51 1.58 -9.77
CA TYR A 116 -18.14 2.04 -9.56
C TYR A 116 -17.17 0.91 -9.88
N TYR A 117 -16.12 1.21 -10.63
CA TYR A 117 -15.06 0.28 -11.01
C TYR A 117 -13.73 0.79 -10.44
N TRP A 118 -12.85 -0.12 -9.98
CA TRP A 118 -11.55 0.27 -9.43
C TRP A 118 -10.56 0.56 -10.56
N LYS A 119 -10.02 1.79 -10.61
CA LYS A 119 -9.18 2.28 -11.72
C LYS A 119 -7.99 1.36 -12.00
N GLU A 120 -7.21 1.04 -10.97
CA GLU A 120 -6.00 0.22 -11.11
C GLU A 120 -6.31 -1.18 -11.66
N GLN A 121 -7.42 -1.80 -11.24
CA GLN A 121 -7.82 -3.10 -11.77
C GLN A 121 -8.29 -2.98 -13.22
N LEU A 122 -9.08 -1.96 -13.53
CA LEU A 122 -9.57 -1.70 -14.87
C LEU A 122 -8.43 -1.43 -15.86
N ASP A 123 -7.45 -0.63 -15.47
CA ASP A 123 -6.26 -0.32 -16.28
C ASP A 123 -5.41 -1.57 -16.55
N LEU A 124 -5.22 -2.42 -15.54
CA LEU A 124 -4.48 -3.68 -15.69
C LEU A 124 -5.17 -4.63 -16.67
N GLU A 125 -6.48 -4.81 -16.55
CA GLU A 125 -7.24 -5.69 -17.43
C GLU A 125 -7.37 -5.13 -18.85
N LEU A 126 -7.51 -3.80 -19.00
CA LEU A 126 -7.48 -3.15 -20.31
C LEU A 126 -6.16 -3.42 -21.04
N ASN A 127 -5.03 -3.29 -20.35
CA ASN A 127 -3.72 -3.56 -20.94
C ASN A 127 -3.58 -5.03 -21.39
N GLN A 128 -4.11 -5.98 -20.63
CA GLN A 128 -4.14 -7.39 -21.00
C GLN A 128 -5.04 -7.64 -22.22
N TYR A 129 -6.25 -7.08 -22.23
CA TYR A 129 -7.18 -7.16 -23.35
C TYR A 129 -6.56 -6.65 -24.65
N MET A 130 -5.91 -5.47 -24.60
CA MET A 130 -5.26 -4.86 -25.76
C MET A 130 -4.07 -5.68 -26.28
N SER A 131 -3.34 -6.34 -25.38
CA SER A 131 -2.22 -7.22 -25.77
C SER A 131 -2.71 -8.45 -26.52
N ILE A 132 -3.85 -9.01 -26.12
CA ILE A 132 -4.46 -10.18 -26.78
C ILE A 132 -5.08 -9.80 -28.12
N SER A 133 -5.76 -8.64 -28.20
CA SER A 133 -6.40 -8.18 -29.44
C SER A 133 -5.38 -7.89 -30.54
N HIS A 134 -4.26 -7.24 -30.21
CA HIS A 134 -3.17 -6.98 -31.17
C HIS A 134 -2.49 -8.28 -31.61
N GLY A 135 -2.27 -9.23 -30.69
CA GLY A 135 -1.71 -10.54 -31.02
C GLY A 135 -2.62 -11.40 -31.91
N ARG A 136 -3.93 -11.17 -31.90
CA ARG A 136 -4.86 -11.84 -32.83
C ARG A 136 -4.82 -11.27 -34.24
N LEU A 137 -4.63 -9.97 -34.41
CA LEU A 137 -4.56 -9.32 -35.72
C LEU A 137 -3.31 -9.75 -36.51
N SER A 138 -2.16 -9.86 -35.86
CA SER A 138 -0.92 -10.32 -36.50
C SER A 138 -0.97 -11.78 -36.97
N ASN A 139 -1.76 -12.63 -36.30
CA ASN A 139 -1.94 -14.04 -36.66
C ASN A 139 -2.98 -14.27 -37.76
N LEU A 140 -3.74 -13.24 -38.15
CA LEU A 140 -4.69 -13.29 -39.27
C LEU A 140 -4.06 -12.78 -40.59
N GLU A 141 -2.93 -12.07 -40.50
CA GLU A 141 -2.17 -11.55 -41.65
C GLU A 141 -0.98 -12.45 -42.05
N SER A 142 -0.86 -13.63 -41.45
CA SER A 142 0.17 -14.66 -41.71
C SER A 142 -0.44 -15.91 -42.35
#